data_AF-A0A8S1M7K3-F1
#
_entry.id   AF-A0A8S1M7K3-F1
#
_cell.length_a   1.000
_cell.length_b   1.000
_cell.length_c   1.000
_cell.angle_alpha   90.00
_cell.angle_beta   90.00
_cell.angle_gamma   90.00
#
_symmetry.space_group_name_H-M   'P 1'
#
loop_
_entity.id
_entity.type
_entity.pdbx_description
1 polymer ?
#
loop_
_entity_poly.entity_id
_entity_poly.type
_entity_poly.pdbx_seq_one_letter_code
_entity_poly.pdbx_strand_id
1 'polypeptide(L)'
;MKKAVKEAERISSKISSPMIVDLFESQGSGILPYLKNTLKTRLALNQTESCFIDFKRSQFPLFAKDRYFEFLEAYNRKDKVDLIRLLSVPLYDIVKASLKDNKPLPFKLYKEMTDAQLVQARLFSQKKMALQSSQTWHQITVKFNFIDPESKKDVVKYNVLERRESDSSEKDWRICKLD
;
A
#
# COMPACT_ATOMS: atom_id res chain seq x y z
N MET A 1 27.12 6.41 12.94
CA MET A 1 25.98 6.72 12.03
C MET A 1 25.61 5.56 11.09
N LYS A 2 26.53 5.00 10.28
CA LYS A 2 26.22 3.91 9.31
C LYS A 2 25.63 2.61 9.89
N LYS A 3 25.95 2.26 11.15
CA LYS A 3 25.44 1.03 11.81
C LYS A 3 23.97 1.14 12.22
N ALA A 4 23.55 2.30 12.72
CA ALA A 4 22.16 2.55 13.12
C ALA A 4 21.21 2.63 11.92
N VAL A 5 21.67 3.22 10.80
CA VAL A 5 20.91 3.24 9.54
C VAL A 5 20.73 1.82 8.99
N LYS A 6 21.80 1.02 8.95
CA LYS A 6 21.71 -0.39 8.55
C LYS A 6 20.81 -1.23 9.46
N GLU A 7 20.82 -0.98 10.77
CA GLU A 7 19.94 -1.69 11.71
C GLU A 7 18.47 -1.28 11.52
N ALA A 8 18.21 0.00 11.27
CA ALA A 8 16.87 0.51 10.96
C ALA A 8 16.34 -0.04 9.62
N GLU A 9 17.18 -0.10 8.58
CA GLU A 9 16.85 -0.74 7.30
C GLU A 9 16.59 -2.25 7.48
N ARG A 10 17.36 -2.92 8.34
CA ARG A 10 17.17 -4.34 8.68
C ARG A 10 15.87 -4.59 9.46
N ILE A 11 15.48 -3.69 10.35
CA ILE A 11 14.21 -3.78 11.09
C ILE A 11 13.04 -3.44 10.16
N SER A 12 13.17 -2.39 9.35
CA SER A 12 12.17 -1.97 8.37
C SER A 12 11.91 -3.06 7.32
N SER A 13 12.95 -3.68 6.75
CA SER A 13 12.82 -4.80 5.81
C SER A 13 12.27 -6.08 6.43
N LYS A 14 12.26 -6.20 7.77
CA LYS A 14 11.55 -7.26 8.50
C LYS A 14 10.10 -6.89 8.81
N ILE A 15 9.66 -5.66 8.54
CA ILE A 15 8.33 -5.17 8.91
C ILE A 15 7.51 -4.82 7.66
N SER A 16 8.15 -4.24 6.66
CA SER A 16 7.56 -3.74 5.42
C SER A 16 8.37 -4.22 4.22
N SER A 17 7.72 -4.32 3.06
CA SER A 17 8.45 -4.63 1.84
C SER A 17 9.38 -3.46 1.46
N PRO A 18 10.60 -3.72 0.98
CA PRO A 18 11.57 -2.69 0.63
C PRO A 18 11.27 -2.02 -0.72
N MET A 19 10.39 -2.59 -1.53
CA MET A 19 10.03 -2.05 -2.85
C MET A 19 8.62 -2.47 -3.26
N ILE A 20 7.98 -1.65 -4.08
CA ILE A 20 6.72 -2.00 -4.75
C ILE A 20 7.03 -2.75 -6.04
N VAL A 21 6.46 -3.94 -6.20
CA VAL A 21 6.67 -4.79 -7.38
C VAL A 21 5.79 -4.31 -8.53
N ASP A 22 6.40 -4.16 -9.71
CA ASP A 22 5.73 -3.86 -10.99
C ASP A 22 4.79 -2.63 -10.95
N LEU A 23 5.11 -1.58 -10.17
CA LEU A 23 4.22 -0.42 -9.93
C LEU A 23 3.61 0.18 -11.21
N PHE A 24 4.40 0.30 -12.28
CA PHE A 24 3.98 0.92 -13.53
C PHE A 24 3.29 -0.03 -14.52
N GLU A 25 3.28 -1.35 -14.31
CA GLU A 25 2.63 -2.29 -15.25
C GLU A 25 1.12 -2.04 -15.32
N SER A 26 0.49 -1.66 -14.21
CA SER A 26 -0.94 -1.29 -14.16
C SER A 26 -1.29 -0.01 -14.91
N GLN A 27 -0.30 0.84 -15.21
CA GLN A 27 -0.47 2.13 -15.88
C GLN A 27 -0.13 2.07 -17.38
N GLY A 28 0.35 0.93 -17.87
CA GLY A 28 0.76 0.77 -19.26
C GLY A 28 -0.43 0.84 -20.23
N SER A 29 -0.38 1.79 -21.17
CA SER A 29 -1.37 1.91 -22.24
C SER A 29 -1.06 0.92 -23.38
N GLY A 30 -1.56 -0.31 -23.27
CA GLY A 30 -1.43 -1.31 -24.35
C GLY A 30 -2.04 -2.66 -24.00
N ILE A 31 -2.47 -3.41 -25.03
CA ILE A 31 -3.15 -4.71 -24.87
C ILE A 31 -2.24 -5.75 -24.21
N LEU A 32 -0.98 -5.85 -24.65
CA LEU A 32 -0.05 -6.84 -24.13
C LEU A 32 0.33 -6.58 -22.64
N PRO A 33 0.69 -5.35 -22.23
CA PRO A 33 0.84 -5.01 -20.82
C PRO A 33 -0.42 -5.31 -19.98
N TYR A 34 -1.60 -4.99 -20.49
CA TYR A 34 -2.87 -5.26 -19.82
C TYR A 34 -3.09 -6.75 -19.57
N LEU A 35 -2.88 -7.60 -20.59
CA LEU A 35 -3.04 -9.04 -20.47
C LEU A 35 -2.02 -9.64 -19.47
N LYS A 36 -0.76 -9.23 -19.58
CA LYS A 36 0.31 -9.65 -18.66
C LYS A 36 -0.04 -9.28 -17.21
N ASN A 37 -0.50 -8.04 -16.98
CA ASN A 37 -0.93 -7.60 -15.67
C ASN A 37 -2.14 -8.41 -15.16
N THR A 38 -3.12 -8.69 -16.01
CA THR A 38 -4.32 -9.46 -15.67
C THR A 38 -3.96 -10.86 -15.20
N LEU A 39 -3.08 -11.56 -15.93
CA LEU A 39 -2.64 -12.91 -15.58
C LEU A 39 -1.85 -12.93 -14.27
N LYS A 40 -0.84 -12.05 -14.13
CA LYS A 40 -0.04 -11.95 -12.89
C LYS A 40 -0.92 -11.61 -11.68
N THR A 41 -1.83 -10.66 -11.84
CA THR A 41 -2.76 -10.24 -10.78
C THR A 41 -3.67 -11.38 -10.38
N ARG A 42 -4.22 -12.14 -11.33
CA ARG A 42 -5.07 -13.31 -11.02
C ARG A 42 -4.31 -14.36 -10.22
N LEU A 43 -3.08 -14.68 -10.60
CA LEU A 43 -2.24 -15.64 -9.88
C LEU A 43 -1.93 -15.16 -8.46
N ALA A 44 -1.51 -13.90 -8.31
CA ALA A 44 -1.20 -13.32 -7.01
C ALA A 44 -2.44 -13.28 -6.10
N LEU A 45 -3.61 -12.90 -6.63
CA LEU A 45 -4.86 -12.88 -5.85
C LEU A 45 -5.32 -14.27 -5.42
N ASN A 46 -5.11 -15.30 -6.25
CA ASN A 46 -5.38 -16.69 -5.84
C ASN A 46 -4.52 -17.08 -4.63
N GLN A 47 -3.24 -16.69 -4.62
CA GLN A 47 -2.37 -16.94 -3.47
C GLN A 47 -2.79 -16.10 -2.26
N THR A 48 -3.16 -14.82 -2.45
CA THR A 48 -3.66 -13.95 -1.37
C THR A 48 -4.87 -14.55 -0.67
N GLU A 49 -5.89 -15.01 -1.42
CA GLU A 49 -7.07 -15.65 -0.82
C GLU A 49 -6.76 -16.98 -0.15
N SER A 50 -5.77 -17.72 -0.64
CA SER A 50 -5.34 -18.97 -0.02
C SER A 50 -4.58 -18.74 1.29
N CYS A 51 -3.86 -17.62 1.38
CA CYS A 51 -3.07 -17.26 2.55
C CYS A 51 -3.91 -16.56 3.64
N PHE A 52 -4.82 -15.68 3.23
CA PHE A 52 -5.61 -14.84 4.12
C PHE A 52 -7.09 -15.22 4.01
N ILE A 53 -7.60 -15.99 4.98
CA ILE A 53 -8.99 -16.47 5.01
C ILE A 53 -9.99 -15.31 5.04
N ASP A 54 -9.59 -14.20 5.66
CA ASP A 54 -10.34 -12.94 5.79
C ASP A 54 -10.31 -12.07 4.53
N PHE A 55 -9.42 -12.35 3.57
CA PHE A 55 -9.32 -11.55 2.36
C PHE A 55 -10.41 -11.92 1.34
N LYS A 56 -11.17 -10.92 0.89
CA LYS A 56 -12.15 -11.04 -0.20
C LYS A 56 -11.86 -10.02 -1.31
N ARG A 57 -11.53 -10.50 -2.52
CA ARG A 57 -11.21 -9.64 -3.68
C ARG A 57 -12.27 -8.58 -3.97
N SER A 58 -13.56 -8.95 -3.88
CA SER A 58 -14.68 -8.08 -4.21
C SER A 58 -14.90 -6.96 -3.18
N GLN A 59 -14.48 -7.17 -1.94
CA GLN A 59 -14.66 -6.19 -0.85
C GLN A 59 -13.41 -5.35 -0.61
N PHE A 60 -12.25 -5.82 -1.09
CA PHE A 60 -10.98 -5.14 -0.84
C PHE A 60 -10.91 -3.67 -1.29
N PRO A 61 -11.52 -3.24 -2.42
CA PRO A 61 -11.51 -1.82 -2.78
C PRO A 61 -12.23 -0.92 -1.75
N LEU A 62 -13.33 -1.42 -1.16
CA LEU A 62 -14.03 -0.72 -0.08
C LEU A 62 -13.18 -0.66 1.19
N PHE A 63 -12.58 -1.79 1.59
CA PHE A 63 -11.64 -1.84 2.70
C PHE A 63 -10.47 -0.85 2.50
N ALA A 64 -9.91 -0.77 1.29
CA ALA A 64 -8.81 0.13 0.97
C ALA A 64 -9.23 1.61 1.01
N LYS A 65 -10.48 1.92 0.63
CA LYS A 65 -11.09 3.23 0.80
C LYS A 65 -11.21 3.60 2.28
N ASP A 66 -11.75 2.72 3.10
CA ASP A 66 -11.89 2.96 4.54
C ASP A 66 -10.51 3.17 5.19
N ARG A 67 -9.54 2.34 4.82
CA ARG A 67 -8.14 2.45 5.28
C ARG A 67 -7.50 3.79 4.91
N TYR A 68 -7.78 4.32 3.73
CA TYR A 68 -7.33 5.65 3.31
C TYR A 68 -7.91 6.76 4.20
N PHE A 69 -9.22 6.70 4.49
CA PHE A 69 -9.88 7.70 5.32
C PHE A 69 -9.48 7.60 6.80
N GLU A 70 -9.28 6.40 7.35
CA GLU A 70 -8.67 6.19 8.66
C GLU A 70 -7.29 6.86 8.76
N PHE A 71 -6.45 6.68 7.73
CA PHE A 71 -5.15 7.35 7.65
C PHE A 71 -5.29 8.88 7.58
N LEU A 72 -6.19 9.40 6.74
CA LEU A 72 -6.41 10.83 6.60
C LEU A 72 -6.86 11.45 7.92
N GLU A 73 -7.75 10.78 8.65
CA GLU A 73 -8.22 11.22 9.96
C GLU A 73 -7.09 11.20 11.00
N ALA A 74 -6.34 10.10 11.09
CA ALA A 74 -5.18 9.98 11.98
C ALA A 74 -4.13 11.06 11.69
N TYR A 75 -3.87 11.36 10.41
CA TYR A 75 -2.98 12.43 9.99
C TYR A 75 -3.46 13.81 10.47
N ASN A 76 -4.74 14.12 10.28
CA ASN A 76 -5.34 15.38 10.71
C ASN A 76 -5.31 15.55 12.25
N ARG A 77 -5.53 14.46 13.00
CA ARG A 77 -5.41 14.43 14.46
C ARG A 77 -3.96 14.40 14.96
N LYS A 78 -2.98 14.22 14.06
CA LYS A 78 -1.56 14.01 14.38
C LYS A 78 -1.33 12.79 15.29
N ASP A 79 -2.17 11.76 15.17
CA ASP A 79 -2.12 10.56 15.99
C ASP A 79 -1.04 9.59 15.50
N LYS A 80 0.11 9.60 16.17
CA LYS A 80 1.26 8.77 15.80
C LYS A 80 1.01 7.27 16.01
N VAL A 81 0.11 6.90 16.93
CA VAL A 81 -0.18 5.51 17.26
C VAL A 81 -1.02 4.88 16.16
N ASP A 82 -2.02 5.60 15.67
CA ASP A 82 -2.81 5.16 14.52
C ASP A 82 -1.96 5.16 13.24
N LEU A 83 -1.17 6.20 13.02
CA LEU A 83 -0.32 6.30 11.83
C LEU A 83 0.69 5.16 11.68
N ILE A 84 1.34 4.70 12.77
CA ILE A 84 2.27 3.57 12.70
C ILE A 84 1.57 2.24 12.40
N ARG A 85 0.28 2.11 12.76
CA ARG A 85 -0.53 0.93 12.45
C ARG A 85 -1.04 0.92 11.02
N LEU A 86 -1.35 2.09 10.47
CA LEU A 86 -1.97 2.24 9.15
C LEU A 86 -0.96 2.26 8.00
N LEU A 87 0.30 2.64 8.28
CA LEU A 87 1.34 2.85 7.27
C LEU A 87 2.46 1.81 7.36
N SER A 88 3.09 1.53 6.22
CA SER A 88 4.39 0.87 6.20
C SER A 88 5.45 1.75 6.87
N VAL A 89 6.52 1.14 7.38
CA VAL A 89 7.57 1.89 8.11
C VAL A 89 8.16 3.03 7.27
N PRO A 90 8.53 2.83 5.99
CA PRO A 90 9.07 3.93 5.17
C PRO A 90 8.10 5.09 4.99
N LEU A 91 6.81 4.81 4.79
CA LEU A 91 5.80 5.85 4.60
C LEU A 91 5.48 6.57 5.92
N TYR A 92 5.44 5.83 7.04
CA TYR A 92 5.30 6.41 8.37
C TYR A 92 6.42 7.40 8.68
N ASP A 93 7.68 7.07 8.35
CA ASP A 93 8.82 7.96 8.61
C ASP A 93 8.71 9.28 7.81
N ILE A 94 8.24 9.23 6.56
CA ILE A 94 7.97 10.42 5.74
C ILE A 94 6.89 11.29 6.39
N VAL A 95 5.76 10.69 6.77
CA VAL A 95 4.63 11.40 7.39
C VAL A 95 5.03 11.99 8.74
N LYS A 96 5.75 11.22 9.57
CA LYS A 96 6.24 11.65 10.87
C LYS A 96 7.22 12.82 10.74
N ALA A 97 8.10 12.81 9.75
CA ALA A 97 9.03 13.91 9.48
C ALA A 97 8.27 15.18 9.07
N SER A 98 7.28 15.06 8.17
CA SER A 98 6.37 16.16 7.78
C SER A 98 5.67 16.77 9.00
N LEU A 99 5.10 15.93 9.88
CA LEU A 99 4.42 16.39 11.11
C LEU A 99 5.38 17.04 12.12
N LYS A 100 6.61 16.53 12.25
CA LYS A 100 7.61 17.06 13.18
C LYS A 100 8.14 18.42 12.72
N ASP A 101 8.45 18.55 11.43
CA ASP A 101 9.07 19.74 10.85
C ASP A 101 8.03 20.77 10.37
N ASN A 102 6.74 20.46 10.48
CA ASN A 102 5.62 21.23 9.91
C ASN A 102 5.80 21.51 8.40
N LYS A 103 6.33 20.52 7.68
CA LYS A 103 6.57 20.59 6.23
C LYS A 103 5.43 19.91 5.48
N PRO A 104 5.09 20.36 4.26
CA PRO A 104 4.10 19.68 3.44
C PRO A 104 4.54 18.24 3.13
N LEU A 105 3.56 17.34 3.00
CA LEU A 105 3.80 16.00 2.50
C LEU A 105 4.28 16.06 1.04
N PRO A 106 5.08 15.08 0.57
CA PRO A 106 5.49 14.99 -0.83
C PRO A 106 4.36 14.54 -1.77
N PHE A 107 3.13 14.41 -1.26
CA PHE A 107 1.92 14.04 -1.99
C PHE A 107 0.71 14.81 -1.43
N LYS A 108 -0.31 15.03 -2.26
CA LYS A 108 -1.56 15.71 -1.88
C LYS A 108 -2.56 14.68 -1.37
N LEU A 109 -3.23 14.99 -0.25
CA LEU A 109 -4.34 14.21 0.28
C LEU A 109 -5.67 14.82 -0.16
N TYR A 110 -6.63 13.97 -0.48
CA TYR A 110 -7.93 14.36 -1.01
C TYR A 110 -9.03 13.88 -0.04
N LYS A 111 -10.06 14.71 0.16
CA LYS A 111 -11.15 14.42 1.11
C LYS A 111 -12.36 13.77 0.45
N GLU A 112 -12.48 13.89 -0.87
CA GLU A 112 -13.64 13.42 -1.64
C GLU A 112 -13.18 12.35 -2.62
N MET A 113 -13.68 11.12 -2.43
CA MET A 113 -13.39 9.95 -3.25
C MET A 113 -14.69 9.42 -3.85
N THR A 114 -14.73 9.30 -5.18
CA THR A 114 -15.91 8.83 -5.92
C THR A 114 -15.89 7.32 -6.11
N ASP A 115 -14.70 6.74 -6.34
CA ASP A 115 -14.58 5.32 -6.68
C ASP A 115 -13.20 4.75 -6.26
N ALA A 116 -13.15 3.44 -6.07
CA ALA A 116 -11.95 2.68 -5.78
C ALA A 116 -11.99 1.32 -6.49
N GLN A 117 -10.91 0.97 -7.19
CA GLN A 117 -10.82 -0.27 -7.97
C GLN A 117 -9.49 -0.98 -7.75
N LEU A 118 -9.53 -2.28 -7.47
CA LEU A 118 -8.32 -3.12 -7.48
C LEU A 118 -7.83 -3.29 -8.91
N VAL A 119 -6.59 -2.86 -9.19
CA VAL A 119 -6.01 -2.87 -10.54
C VAL A 119 -4.78 -3.78 -10.67
N GLN A 120 -4.14 -4.10 -9.55
CA GLN A 120 -2.95 -4.95 -9.55
C GLN A 120 -2.77 -5.68 -8.22
N ALA A 121 -2.28 -6.92 -8.29
CA ALA A 121 -1.76 -7.64 -7.14
C ALA A 121 -0.41 -8.28 -7.46
N ARG A 122 0.53 -8.23 -6.51
CA ARG A 122 1.87 -8.81 -6.63
C ARG A 122 2.30 -9.43 -5.31
N LEU A 123 3.30 -10.30 -5.40
CA LEU A 123 3.96 -10.90 -4.25
C LEU A 123 5.41 -10.43 -4.26
N PHE A 124 5.85 -9.88 -3.13
CA PHE A 124 7.24 -9.59 -2.89
C PHE A 124 7.78 -10.62 -1.90
N SER A 125 8.89 -11.30 -2.24
CA SER A 125 9.61 -12.15 -1.29
C SER A 125 11.08 -11.74 -1.24
N GLN A 126 11.61 -11.61 -0.03
CA GLN A 126 13.02 -11.24 0.18
C GLN A 126 13.99 -12.38 -0.22
N LYS A 127 13.53 -13.63 -0.24
CA LYS A 127 14.35 -14.80 -0.62
C LYS A 127 13.77 -15.52 -1.83
N LYS A 128 14.64 -15.79 -2.80
CA LYS A 128 14.27 -16.43 -4.08
C LYS A 128 13.95 -17.93 -4.00
N MET A 129 14.40 -18.65 -2.97
CA MET A 129 14.44 -20.13 -3.01
C MET A 129 13.56 -20.86 -1.96
N ALA A 130 12.83 -20.13 -1.12
CA ALA A 130 11.76 -20.70 -0.30
C ALA A 130 10.77 -19.59 0.07
N LEU A 131 9.47 -19.86 -0.04
CA LEU A 131 8.41 -19.03 0.54
C LEU A 131 8.56 -19.06 2.06
N GLN A 132 9.35 -18.13 2.59
CA GLN A 132 9.35 -17.85 4.02
C GLN A 132 8.21 -16.85 4.24
N SER A 133 7.12 -17.30 4.87
CA SER A 133 5.93 -16.46 5.10
C SER A 133 6.27 -15.19 5.88
N SER A 134 7.25 -15.24 6.78
CA SER A 134 7.77 -14.08 7.52
C SER A 134 8.59 -13.09 6.66
N GLN A 135 8.84 -13.41 5.39
CA GLN A 135 9.57 -12.61 4.41
C GLN A 135 8.84 -12.50 3.07
N THR A 136 7.53 -12.75 3.06
CA THR A 136 6.69 -12.65 1.87
C THR A 136 5.54 -11.68 2.14
N TRP A 137 5.36 -10.71 1.24
CA TRP A 137 4.35 -9.66 1.32
C TRP A 137 3.46 -9.70 0.10
N HIS A 138 2.16 -9.62 0.34
CA HIS A 138 1.15 -9.40 -0.68
C HIS A 138 0.96 -7.90 -0.84
N GLN A 139 1.11 -7.41 -2.06
CA GLN A 139 0.92 -6.01 -2.42
C GLN A 139 -0.27 -5.88 -3.34
N ILE A 140 -1.21 -5.00 -2.99
CA ILE A 140 -2.42 -4.73 -3.78
C ILE A 140 -2.46 -3.24 -4.11
N THR A 141 -2.46 -2.95 -5.41
CA THR A 141 -2.63 -1.59 -5.92
C THR A 141 -4.11 -1.34 -6.17
N VAL A 142 -4.61 -0.26 -5.59
CA VAL A 142 -5.97 0.22 -5.78
C VAL A 142 -5.90 1.59 -6.46
N LYS A 143 -6.64 1.71 -7.57
CA LYS A 143 -6.90 2.96 -8.26
C LYS A 143 -8.00 3.69 -7.50
N PHE A 144 -7.71 4.89 -7.05
CA PHE A 144 -8.65 5.77 -6.37
C PHE A 144 -9.00 6.94 -7.29
N ASN A 145 -10.29 7.20 -7.45
CA ASN A 145 -10.78 8.38 -8.15
C ASN A 145 -11.23 9.39 -7.09
N PHE A 146 -10.59 10.55 -7.09
CA PHE A 146 -10.86 11.66 -6.19
C PHE A 146 -11.41 12.85 -6.97
N ILE A 147 -12.10 13.75 -6.26
CA ILE A 147 -12.41 15.09 -6.77
C ILE A 147 -11.45 16.07 -6.09
N ASP A 148 -10.69 16.83 -6.88
CA ASP A 148 -9.90 17.92 -6.33
C ASP A 148 -10.83 19.07 -5.91
N PRO A 149 -10.90 19.45 -4.62
CA PRO A 149 -11.82 20.48 -4.18
C PRO A 149 -11.51 21.85 -4.78
N GLU A 150 -10.25 22.11 -5.17
CA GLU A 150 -9.81 23.39 -5.72
C GLU A 150 -10.13 23.49 -7.21
N SER A 151 -9.83 22.45 -7.99
CA SER A 151 -10.01 22.48 -9.44
C SER A 151 -11.34 21.88 -9.92
N LYS A 152 -12.07 21.19 -9.04
CA LYS A 152 -13.29 20.41 -9.36
C LYS A 152 -13.10 19.36 -10.45
N LYS A 153 -11.85 18.92 -10.66
CA LYS A 153 -11.50 17.88 -11.64
C LYS A 153 -11.28 16.56 -10.95
N ASP A 154 -11.56 15.49 -11.69
CA ASP A 154 -11.22 14.13 -11.28
C ASP A 154 -9.70 13.95 -11.24
N VAL A 155 -9.22 13.37 -10.14
CA VAL A 155 -7.82 13.01 -9.93
C VAL A 155 -7.74 11.52 -9.66
N VAL A 156 -6.94 10.83 -10.46
CA VAL A 156 -6.69 9.40 -10.31
C VAL A 156 -5.37 9.20 -9.56
N LYS A 157 -5.38 8.40 -8.50
CA LYS A 157 -4.19 8.01 -7.74
C LYS A 157 -4.10 6.50 -7.61
N TYR A 158 -2.87 5.98 -7.55
CA TYR A 158 -2.61 4.54 -7.40
C TYR A 158 -1.90 4.29 -6.07
N ASN A 159 -2.68 3.99 -5.03
CA ASN A 159 -2.11 3.67 -3.72
C ASN A 159 -1.93 2.16 -3.60
N VAL A 160 -0.94 1.76 -2.79
CA VAL A 160 -0.59 0.35 -2.61
C VAL A 160 -0.73 0.01 -1.13
N LEU A 161 -1.40 -1.10 -0.86
CA LEU A 161 -1.48 -1.71 0.45
C LEU A 161 -0.64 -2.99 0.47
N GLU A 162 0.00 -3.26 1.59
CA GLU A 162 0.77 -4.49 1.83
C GLU A 162 0.31 -5.20 3.10
N ARG A 163 0.36 -6.54 3.07
CA ARG A 163 0.24 -7.40 4.25
C ARG A 163 1.22 -8.54 4.12
N ARG A 164 1.85 -8.94 5.22
CA ARG A 164 2.78 -10.07 5.22
C ARG A 164 2.02 -11.39 5.37
N GLU A 165 2.51 -12.46 4.75
CA GLU A 165 1.90 -13.80 4.87
C GLU A 165 1.84 -14.30 6.32
N SER A 166 2.77 -13.91 7.19
CA SER A 166 2.73 -14.29 8.61
C SER A 166 1.78 -13.44 9.46
N ASP A 167 1.15 -12.41 8.90
CA ASP A 167 0.22 -11.53 9.62
C ASP A 167 -1.17 -12.17 9.65
N SER A 168 -1.84 -12.14 10.81
CA SER A 168 -3.04 -12.95 11.07
C SER A 168 -4.34 -12.17 11.03
N SER A 169 -4.30 -10.84 11.01
CA SER A 169 -5.49 -9.98 11.06
C SER A 169 -5.67 -9.16 9.79
N GLU A 170 -6.92 -8.99 9.36
CA GLU A 170 -7.30 -8.07 8.28
C GLU A 170 -6.80 -6.65 8.55
N LYS A 171 -6.71 -6.28 9.83
CA LYS A 171 -6.23 -4.96 10.23
C LYS A 171 -4.74 -4.74 9.93
N ASP A 172 -3.99 -5.78 9.59
CA ASP A 172 -2.55 -5.73 9.33
C ASP A 172 -2.21 -5.22 7.90
N TRP A 173 -3.20 -5.05 7.03
CA TRP A 173 -3.02 -4.34 5.77
C TRP A 173 -2.62 -2.89 6.01
N ARG A 174 -1.44 -2.51 5.50
CA ARG A 174 -0.84 -1.20 5.68
C ARG A 174 -0.65 -0.51 4.35
N ILE A 175 -0.88 0.80 4.30
CA ILE A 175 -0.58 1.60 3.11
C ILE A 175 0.95 1.72 2.99
N CYS A 176 1.51 1.24 1.89
CA CYS A 176 2.94 1.29 1.63
C CYS A 176 3.34 2.29 0.53
N LYS A 177 2.38 2.76 -0.25
CA LYS A 177 2.56 3.87 -1.19
C LYS A 177 1.30 4.73 -1.28
N LEU A 178 1.52 6.04 -1.27
CA LEU A 178 0.57 7.07 -1.71
C LEU A 178 1.13 7.74 -2.97
N ASP A 179 0.24 8.15 -3.87
CA ASP A 179 0.59 8.75 -5.16
C ASP A 179 0.23 10.23 -5.26
#